data_AF-A0A7S0X0J9-F1
#
_entry.id   AF-A0A7S0X0J9-F1
#
_cell.length_a   1.000
_cell.length_b   1.000
_cell.length_c   1.000
_cell.angle_alpha   90.00
_cell.angle_beta   90.00
_cell.angle_gamma   90.00
#
_symmetry.space_group_name_H-M   'P 1'
#
loop_
_entity.id
_entity.type
_entity.pdbx_description
1 polymer ?
#
loop_
_entity_poly.entity_id
_entity_poly.type
_entity_poly.pdbx_seq_one_letter_code
_entity_poly.pdbx_strand_id
1 'polypeptide(L)'
;VQPGASDPPAWLEELVEQKRWKQVQDSLGKAVADTHSYADRARLLLWLEQLQHEVDVREYDMEGCVLERTGGDKYRLEVPGLAENRPSVMRGDAVYVRRS
;
A
#
# COMPACT_ATOMS: atom_id res chain seq x y z
N VAL A 1 -8.70 -12.42 -5.20
CA VAL A 1 -7.34 -12.76 -4.74
C VAL A 1 -6.50 -13.02 -5.97
N GLN A 2 -5.65 -12.08 -6.39
CA GLN A 2 -4.73 -12.38 -7.49
C GLN A 2 -3.70 -13.40 -6.98
N PRO A 3 -3.54 -14.56 -7.64
CA PRO A 3 -2.56 -15.55 -7.24
C PRO A 3 -1.20 -15.12 -7.80
N GLY A 4 -0.33 -14.53 -6.98
CA GLY A 4 1.05 -14.28 -7.42
C GLY A 4 1.91 -13.29 -6.64
N ALA A 5 1.35 -12.35 -5.87
CA ALA A 5 2.16 -11.46 -5.05
C ALA A 5 2.45 -12.17 -3.72
N SER A 6 3.64 -12.78 -3.59
CA SER A 6 4.16 -13.04 -2.24
C SER A 6 4.38 -11.70 -1.56
N ASP A 7 4.26 -11.66 -0.25
CA ASP A 7 4.65 -10.48 0.53
C ASP A 7 6.11 -10.06 0.23
N PRO A 8 6.44 -8.77 0.39
CA PRO A 8 7.81 -8.29 0.37
C PRO A 8 8.68 -9.11 1.34
N PRO A 9 9.94 -9.41 0.98
CA PRO A 9 10.83 -10.10 1.91
C PRO A 9 11.31 -9.14 3.01
N ALA A 10 11.50 -9.66 4.23
CA ALA A 10 11.88 -8.87 5.42
C ALA A 10 13.14 -7.99 5.22
N TRP A 11 14.12 -8.44 4.43
CA TRP A 11 15.30 -7.62 4.15
C TRP A 11 14.95 -6.35 3.36
N LEU A 12 13.94 -6.39 2.49
CA LEU A 12 13.51 -5.24 1.70
C LEU A 12 12.74 -4.26 2.57
N GLU A 13 11.85 -4.77 3.42
CA GLU A 13 11.13 -4.00 4.43
C GLU A 13 12.12 -3.24 5.33
N GLU A 14 13.13 -3.94 5.87
CA GLU A 14 14.15 -3.36 6.72
C GLU A 14 14.92 -2.25 5.99
N LEU A 15 15.32 -2.46 4.73
CA LEU A 15 16.02 -1.44 3.96
C LEU A 15 15.16 -0.20 3.69
N VAL A 16 13.87 -0.39 3.40
CA VAL A 16 12.90 0.69 3.17
C VAL A 16 12.67 1.48 4.45
N GLU A 17 12.41 0.79 5.56
CA GLU A 17 12.17 1.40 6.88
C GLU A 17 13.40 2.20 7.36
N GLN A 18 14.60 1.64 7.19
CA GLN A 18 15.87 2.31 7.53
C GLN A 18 16.31 3.35 6.47
N LYS A 19 15.52 3.57 5.41
CA LYS A 19 15.82 4.50 4.30
C LYS A 19 17.18 4.25 3.64
N ARG A 20 17.59 2.99 3.55
CA ARG A 20 18.88 2.55 2.98
C ARG A 20 18.83 2.47 1.45
N TRP A 21 18.44 3.57 0.80
CA TRP A 21 18.14 3.63 -0.63
C TRP A 21 19.25 3.19 -1.57
N LYS A 22 20.51 3.42 -1.19
CA LYS A 22 21.65 2.94 -1.96
C LYS A 22 21.63 1.42 -2.15
N GLN A 23 21.30 0.65 -1.11
CA GLN A 23 21.25 -0.81 -1.21
C GLN A 23 20.01 -1.33 -1.95
N VAL A 24 18.90 -0.60 -1.86
CA VAL A 24 17.72 -0.87 -2.69
C VAL A 24 18.07 -0.67 -4.17
N GLN A 25 18.77 0.42 -4.50
CA GLN A 25 19.27 0.69 -5.85
C GLN A 25 20.27 -0.37 -6.33
N ASP A 26 21.21 -0.79 -5.47
CA ASP A 26 22.18 -1.85 -5.79
C ASP A 26 21.45 -3.17 -6.11
N SER A 27 20.35 -3.47 -5.41
CA SER A 27 19.53 -4.66 -5.65
C SER A 27 18.79 -4.61 -7.00
N LEU A 28 18.39 -3.42 -7.45
CA LEU A 28 17.77 -3.17 -8.76
C LEU A 28 18.77 -3.06 -9.91
N GLY A 29 20.02 -2.71 -9.61
CA GLY A 29 21.10 -2.44 -10.58
C GLY A 29 21.72 -3.69 -11.21
N LYS A 30 21.24 -4.89 -10.87
CA LYS A 30 21.68 -6.15 -11.49
C LYS A 30 21.31 -6.14 -12.98
N ALA A 31 22.25 -6.59 -13.82
CA ALA A 31 22.02 -6.70 -15.26
C ALA A 31 20.87 -7.67 -15.54
N VAL A 32 19.96 -7.27 -16.43
CA VAL A 32 18.87 -8.12 -16.93
C VAL A 32 19.38 -8.75 -18.22
N ALA A 33 19.67 -10.05 -18.17
CA ALA A 33 20.25 -10.80 -19.28
C ALA A 33 19.24 -11.73 -19.97
N ASP A 34 18.16 -12.07 -19.27
CA ASP A 34 17.15 -13.04 -19.70
C ASP A 34 15.77 -12.72 -19.07
N THR A 35 14.77 -13.52 -19.44
CA THR A 35 13.41 -13.36 -18.92
C THR A 35 13.32 -13.57 -17.41
N HIS A 36 14.19 -14.41 -16.82
CA HIS A 36 14.17 -14.70 -15.40
C HIS A 36 14.66 -13.51 -14.57
N SER A 37 15.83 -12.96 -14.92
CA SER A 37 16.39 -11.74 -14.33
C SER A 37 15.49 -10.51 -14.55
N TYR A 38 14.75 -10.46 -15.65
CA TYR A 38 13.70 -9.46 -15.83
C TYR A 38 12.55 -9.64 -14.83
N ALA A 39 12.03 -10.87 -14.71
CA ALA A 39 10.94 -11.18 -13.80
C ALA A 39 11.31 -10.91 -12.33
N ASP A 40 12.54 -11.23 -11.92
CA ASP A 40 13.04 -10.94 -10.58
C ASP A 40 13.09 -9.44 -10.31
N ARG A 41 13.57 -8.65 -11.29
CA ARG A 41 13.59 -7.19 -11.17
C ARG A 41 12.19 -6.60 -11.14
N ALA A 42 11.27 -7.08 -11.98
CA ALA A 42 9.88 -6.66 -11.98
C ALA A 42 9.20 -6.97 -10.63
N ARG A 43 9.46 -8.17 -10.08
CA ARG A 43 8.96 -8.56 -8.75
C ARG A 43 9.49 -7.65 -7.64
N LEU A 44 10.77 -7.29 -7.70
CA LEU A 44 11.35 -6.34 -6.74
C LEU A 44 10.69 -4.95 -6.83
N LEU A 45 10.40 -4.47 -8.05
CA LEU A 45 9.68 -3.20 -8.24
C LEU A 45 8.24 -3.28 -7.70
N LEU A 46 7.53 -4.38 -7.93
CA LEU A 46 6.17 -4.58 -7.41
C LEU A 46 6.15 -4.59 -5.87
N TRP A 47 7.13 -5.21 -5.22
CA TRP A 47 7.23 -5.15 -3.76
C TRP A 47 7.50 -3.73 -3.25
N LEU A 48 8.35 -2.97 -3.93
CA LEU A 48 8.58 -1.57 -3.58
C LEU A 48 7.32 -0.72 -3.74
N GLU A 49 6.54 -0.96 -4.81
CA GLU A 49 5.23 -0.32 -5.02
C GLU A 49 4.25 -0.67 -3.91
N GLN A 50 4.17 -1.95 -3.52
CA GLN A 50 3.32 -2.39 -2.41
C GLN A 50 3.69 -1.67 -1.10
N LEU A 51 4.98 -1.63 -0.75
CA LEU A 51 5.45 -0.96 0.47
C LEU A 51 5.17 0.54 0.47
N GLN A 52 5.35 1.21 -0.68
CA GLN A 52 5.01 2.63 -0.80
C GLN A 52 3.49 2.85 -0.68
N HIS A 53 2.68 1.98 -1.29
CA HIS A 53 1.23 2.06 -1.22
C HIS A 53 0.69 1.96 0.21
N GLU A 54 1.29 1.08 1.04
CA GLU A 54 0.96 0.97 2.47
C GLU A 54 1.25 2.24 3.27
N VAL A 55 2.22 3.04 2.83
CA VAL A 55 2.51 4.36 3.42
C VAL A 55 1.53 5.40 2.89
N ASP A 56 1.33 5.44 1.58
CA ASP A 56 0.48 6.43 0.91
C ASP A 56 -0.97 6.35 1.39
N VAL A 57 -1.51 5.15 1.60
CA VAL A 57 -2.89 4.98 2.06
C VAL A 57 -3.11 5.57 3.46
N ARG A 58 -2.07 5.57 4.31
CA ARG A 58 -2.14 6.13 5.68
C ARG A 58 -2.14 7.65 5.69
N GLU A 59 -1.78 8.33 4.59
CA GLU A 59 -1.97 9.79 4.47
C GLU A 59 -3.46 10.17 4.58
N TYR A 60 -4.36 9.23 4.28
CA TYR A 60 -5.80 9.39 4.40
C TYR A 60 -6.36 8.95 5.75
N ASP A 61 -5.53 8.63 6.74
CA ASP A 61 -6.00 8.33 8.09
C ASP A 61 -6.74 9.55 8.67
N MET A 62 -7.94 9.30 9.21
CA MET A 62 -8.80 10.35 9.75
C MET A 62 -8.95 10.18 11.27
N GLU A 63 -8.64 11.23 12.03
CA GLU A 63 -8.79 11.26 13.48
C GLU A 63 -9.95 12.15 13.91
N GLY A 64 -10.55 11.87 15.07
CA GLY A 64 -11.62 12.69 15.65
C GLY A 64 -12.92 12.75 14.85
N CYS A 65 -13.12 11.82 13.91
CA CYS A 65 -14.28 11.81 13.04
C CYS A 65 -15.49 11.13 13.67
N VAL A 66 -16.68 11.60 13.30
CA VAL A 66 -17.95 11.02 13.74
C VAL A 66 -18.43 10.03 12.69
N LEU A 67 -18.67 8.78 13.12
CA LEU A 67 -19.36 7.78 12.32
C LEU A 67 -20.85 7.82 12.61
N GLU A 68 -21.63 8.30 11.65
CA GLU A 68 -23.09 8.39 11.80
C GLU A 68 -23.74 7.05 11.50
N ARG A 69 -24.50 6.50 12.46
CA ARG A 69 -25.27 5.29 12.22
C ARG A 69 -26.50 5.62 11.37
N THR A 70 -26.58 5.04 10.17
CA THR A 70 -27.66 5.31 9.21
C THR A 70 -28.77 4.25 9.21
N GLY A 71 -28.60 3.18 10.00
CA GLY A 71 -29.58 2.11 10.21
C GLY A 71 -28.96 0.71 10.08
N GLY A 72 -29.47 -0.25 10.86
CA GLY A 72 -28.88 -1.59 10.93
C GLY A 72 -27.39 -1.53 11.31
N ASP A 73 -26.56 -2.26 10.58
CA ASP A 73 -25.10 -2.32 10.81
C ASP A 73 -24.32 -1.41 9.84
N LYS A 74 -24.95 -0.34 9.35
CA LYS A 74 -24.34 0.62 8.41
C LYS A 74 -24.00 1.93 9.08
N TYR A 75 -22.82 2.45 8.71
CA TYR A 75 -22.28 3.72 9.16
C TYR A 75 -21.95 4.61 7.97
N ARG A 76 -22.03 5.93 8.17
CA ARG A 76 -21.58 6.94 7.22
C ARG A 76 -20.38 7.67 7.81
N LEU A 77 -19.35 7.83 6.99
CA LEU A 77 -18.20 8.68 7.24
C LEU A 77 -18.15 9.73 6.13
N GLU A 78 -18.11 11.00 6.50
CA GLU A 78 -17.83 12.08 5.54
C GLU A 78 -16.32 12.12 5.28
N VAL A 79 -15.92 11.92 4.02
CA VAL A 79 -14.51 11.90 3.60
C VAL A 79 -14.26 13.06 2.63
N PRO A 80 -13.52 14.11 3.03
CA PRO A 80 -13.16 15.21 2.14
C PRO A 80 -12.34 14.73 0.93
N GLY A 81 -12.57 15.31 -0.25
CA GLY A 81 -11.80 14.98 -1.46
C GLY A 81 -12.18 13.65 -2.14
N LEU A 82 -13.07 12.85 -1.55
CA LEU A 82 -13.48 11.56 -2.11
C LEU A 82 -14.07 11.68 -3.52
N ALA A 83 -14.83 12.74 -3.79
CA ALA A 83 -15.40 13.03 -5.12
C ALA A 83 -14.34 13.29 -6.20
N GLU A 84 -13.11 13.64 -5.81
CA GLU A 84 -11.97 13.88 -6.69
C GLU A 84 -11.11 12.61 -6.87
N ASN A 85 -11.59 11.45 -6.38
CA ASN A 85 -10.87 10.18 -6.30
C ASN A 85 -9.63 10.23 -5.40
N ARG A 86 -9.67 11.03 -4.32
CA ARG A 86 -8.59 11.14 -3.32
C ARG A 86 -9.17 11.14 -1.90
N PRO A 87 -9.18 10.01 -1.17
CA PRO A 87 -8.68 8.69 -1.58
C PRO A 87 -9.56 8.05 -2.67
N SER A 88 -8.99 7.14 -3.46
CA SER A 88 -9.80 6.30 -4.36
C SER A 88 -10.30 5.10 -3.58
N VAL A 89 -11.63 4.96 -3.47
CA VAL A 89 -12.27 3.82 -2.79
C VAL A 89 -13.25 3.13 -3.73
N MET A 90 -13.32 1.81 -3.63
CA MET A 90 -14.24 0.95 -4.35
C MET A 90 -15.14 0.19 -3.39
N ARG A 91 -16.28 -0.30 -3.90
CA ARG A 91 -17.12 -1.20 -3.13
C ARG A 91 -16.35 -2.49 -2.83
N GLY A 92 -16.26 -2.83 -1.55
CA GLY A 92 -15.51 -4.00 -1.08
C GLY A 92 -14.22 -3.65 -0.36
N ASP A 93 -13.76 -2.41 -0.45
CA ASP A 93 -12.62 -1.94 0.33
C ASP A 93 -12.95 -1.94 1.83
N ALA A 94 -11.94 -2.18 2.64
CA ALA A 94 -12.05 -2.22 4.09
C ALA A 94 -11.52 -0.93 4.70
N VAL A 95 -12.25 -0.39 5.68
CA VAL A 95 -11.80 0.72 6.51
C VAL A 95 -11.63 0.21 7.93
N TYR A 96 -10.46 0.43 8.52
CA TYR A 96 -10.19 0.08 9.91
C TYR A 96 -10.64 1.22 10.82
N VAL A 97 -11.52 0.89 11.76
CA VAL A 97 -12.07 1.87 12.71
C VAL A 97 -11.59 1.51 14.11
N ARG A 98 -11.00 2.48 14.81
CA ARG A 98 -10.63 2.36 16.22
C ARG A 98 -11.40 3.41 17.02
N ARG A 99 -12.04 2.97 18.11
CA ARG A 99 -12.64 3.89 19.08
C ARG A 99 -11.52 4.55 19.88
N SER A 100 -11.56 5.87 19.98
CA SER A 100 -10.69 6.68 20.85
C SER A 100 -11.05 6.50 22.32
#